data_AF-A0A7C6T9L5-F1
#
_entry.id   AF-A0A7C6T9L5-F1
#
_cell.length_a   1.000
_cell.length_b   1.000
_cell.length_c   1.000
_cell.angle_alpha   90.00
_cell.angle_beta   90.00
_cell.angle_gamma   90.00
#
_symmetry.space_group_name_H-M   'P 1'
#
loop_
_entity.id
_entity.type
_entity.pdbx_description
1 polymer ?
#
loop_
_entity_poly.entity_id
_entity_poly.type
_entity_poly.pdbx_seq_one_letter_code
_entity_poly.pdbx_strand_id
1 'polypeptide(L)'
;MTSMECDERVKSMEPVEIVILDEQRDRRAETLVLVHEEPTSGLMAREQLDELVAFLEGPNGCDFRMSDPDDIKALRWTCDGTLAKTERWLHAHGLDVRRNTIRLQELGGHCDCEVLWNAAGRW
;
A
#
# COMPACT_ATOMS: atom_id res chain seq x y z
N MET A 1 7.49 31.56 -26.61
CA MET A 1 6.36 30.64 -26.87
C MET A 1 6.89 29.45 -27.62
N THR A 2 6.95 28.29 -26.95
CA THR A 2 6.94 26.89 -27.44
C THR A 2 7.31 26.02 -26.23
N SER A 3 6.33 25.62 -25.41
CA SER A 3 5.65 24.31 -25.47
C SER A 3 6.64 23.15 -25.59
N MET A 4 6.92 22.49 -24.46
CA MET A 4 7.67 21.25 -24.38
C MET A 4 6.67 20.18 -23.97
N GLU A 5 6.20 19.43 -24.96
CA GLU A 5 5.24 18.34 -24.81
C GLU A 5 5.91 17.15 -24.11
N CYS A 6 5.25 16.61 -23.09
CA CYS A 6 5.61 15.36 -22.45
C CYS A 6 5.19 14.20 -23.36
N ASP A 7 6.16 13.44 -23.90
CA ASP A 7 5.91 12.25 -24.73
C ASP A 7 5.73 11.03 -23.80
N GLU A 8 4.46 10.65 -23.58
CA GLU A 8 4.05 9.38 -23.00
C GLU A 8 4.35 8.24 -23.98
N ARG A 9 5.30 7.36 -23.65
CA ARG A 9 5.41 6.04 -24.30
C ARG A 9 5.43 4.93 -23.28
N VAL A 10 4.24 4.58 -22.82
CA VAL A 10 3.96 3.25 -22.30
C VAL A 10 4.17 2.28 -23.46
N LYS A 11 5.24 1.48 -23.40
CA LYS A 11 5.44 0.37 -24.34
C LYS A 11 4.32 -0.65 -24.09
N SER A 12 3.35 -0.68 -24.99
CA SER A 12 2.36 -1.75 -25.10
C SER A 12 3.11 -3.08 -25.20
N MET A 13 3.01 -3.89 -24.15
CA MET A 13 3.51 -5.25 -24.12
C MET A 13 2.43 -6.12 -24.76
N GLU A 14 2.67 -6.58 -25.98
CA GLU A 14 1.70 -7.40 -26.71
C GLU A 14 1.48 -8.75 -26.01
N PRO A 15 0.24 -9.28 -25.99
CA PRO A 15 -0.07 -10.48 -25.23
C PRO A 15 0.55 -11.72 -25.87
N VAL A 16 1.18 -12.55 -25.03
CA VAL A 16 1.68 -13.88 -25.42
C VAL A 16 0.48 -14.85 -25.43
N GLU A 17 0.03 -15.27 -26.61
CA GLU A 17 -0.93 -16.37 -26.75
C GLU A 17 -0.24 -17.69 -26.38
N ILE A 18 -0.65 -18.29 -25.26
CA ILE A 18 -0.28 -19.66 -24.89
C ILE A 18 -1.43 -20.58 -25.31
N VAL A 19 -1.23 -21.31 -26.41
CA VAL A 19 -2.17 -22.33 -26.89
C VAL A 19 -1.90 -23.64 -26.15
N ILE A 20 -2.78 -24.01 -25.22
CA ILE A 20 -2.74 -25.31 -24.54
C ILE A 20 -3.58 -26.30 -25.36
N LEU A 21 -2.95 -27.32 -25.94
CA LEU A 21 -3.64 -28.40 -26.65
C LEU A 21 -4.28 -29.36 -25.62
N ASP A 22 -5.61 -29.41 -25.65
CA ASP A 22 -6.47 -30.26 -24.81
C ASP A 22 -6.49 -31.69 -25.36
N GLU A 23 -5.88 -32.63 -24.64
CA GLU A 23 -6.10 -34.07 -24.83
C GLU A 23 -6.64 -34.67 -23.53
N GLN A 24 -7.95 -34.46 -23.33
CA GLN A 24 -8.94 -35.41 -22.81
C GLN A 24 -8.50 -36.37 -21.68
N ARG A 25 -9.15 -36.27 -20.50
CA ARG A 25 -9.94 -37.36 -19.85
C ARG A 25 -10.17 -37.10 -18.35
N ASP A 26 -11.40 -36.67 -18.05
CA ASP A 26 -12.24 -37.23 -16.98
C ASP A 26 -11.71 -37.19 -15.53
N ARG A 27 -12.10 -36.15 -14.76
CA ARG A 27 -12.78 -36.20 -13.44
C ARG A 27 -12.64 -34.90 -12.65
N ARG A 28 -13.81 -34.33 -12.28
CA ARG A 28 -14.04 -33.26 -11.29
C ARG A 28 -13.30 -31.93 -11.56
N ALA A 29 -14.02 -31.04 -12.23
CA ALA A 29 -13.72 -29.62 -12.27
C ALA A 29 -13.84 -29.00 -10.87
N GLU A 30 -12.74 -28.98 -10.12
CA GLU A 30 -12.48 -27.89 -9.17
C GLU A 30 -11.64 -26.87 -9.94
N THR A 31 -12.34 -25.99 -10.67
CA THR A 31 -11.70 -24.82 -11.28
C THR A 31 -11.22 -23.94 -10.15
N LEU A 32 -9.94 -24.08 -9.80
CA LEU A 32 -9.23 -23.11 -8.98
C LEU A 32 -9.12 -21.84 -9.84
N VAL A 33 -10.08 -20.94 -9.70
CA VAL A 33 -9.97 -19.59 -10.24
C VAL A 33 -8.87 -18.92 -9.41
N LEU A 34 -7.63 -18.98 -9.90
CA LEU A 34 -6.62 -18.03 -9.49
C LEU A 34 -7.08 -16.69 -10.06
N VAL A 35 -7.90 -16.00 -9.28
CA VAL A 35 -8.19 -14.59 -9.50
C VAL A 35 -6.82 -13.92 -9.34
N HIS A 36 -6.13 -13.69 -10.44
CA HIS A 36 -5.17 -12.61 -10.50
C HIS A 36 -6.03 -11.35 -10.44
N GLU A 37 -6.45 -10.98 -9.23
CA GLU A 37 -6.96 -9.64 -8.98
C GLU A 37 -5.85 -8.69 -9.43
N GLU A 38 -6.09 -8.01 -10.55
CA GLU A 38 -5.25 -6.88 -10.94
C GLU A 38 -5.17 -5.94 -9.72
N PRO A 39 -3.98 -5.41 -9.37
CA PRO A 39 -3.81 -4.61 -8.17
C PRO A 39 -4.84 -3.48 -8.21
N THR A 40 -5.76 -3.50 -7.24
CA THR A 40 -6.89 -2.59 -7.18
C THR A 40 -6.38 -1.16 -7.33
N SER A 41 -6.84 -0.48 -8.38
CA SER A 41 -6.31 0.82 -8.84
C SER A 41 -6.67 2.00 -7.91
N GLY A 42 -6.95 1.73 -6.63
CA GLY A 42 -7.60 2.63 -5.70
C GLY A 42 -6.67 3.21 -4.65
N LEU A 43 -6.98 4.44 -4.24
CA LEU A 43 -6.63 4.90 -2.90
C LEU A 43 -7.26 3.96 -1.88
N MET A 44 -6.59 3.75 -0.75
CA MET A 44 -7.14 2.98 0.36
C MET A 44 -8.43 3.60 0.87
N ALA A 45 -9.40 2.77 1.22
CA ALA A 45 -10.61 3.20 1.92
C ALA A 45 -10.28 3.69 3.33
N ARG A 46 -11.24 4.32 4.00
CA ARG A 46 -11.08 4.79 5.38
C ARG A 46 -10.76 3.62 6.33
N GLU A 47 -11.45 2.51 6.16
CA GLU A 47 -11.29 1.31 6.97
C GLU A 47 -9.89 0.70 6.79
N GLN A 48 -9.37 0.72 5.57
CA GLN A 48 -8.00 0.27 5.27
C GLN A 48 -6.94 1.20 5.88
N LEU A 49 -7.22 2.50 5.95
CA LEU A 49 -6.34 3.41 6.70
C LEU A 49 -6.36 3.09 8.19
N ASP A 50 -7.53 2.79 8.78
CA ASP A 50 -7.62 2.44 10.20
C ASP A 50 -6.80 1.16 10.49
N GLU A 51 -6.81 0.18 9.58
CA GLU A 51 -5.95 -1.01 9.65
C GLU A 51 -4.46 -0.69 9.50
N LEU A 52 -4.09 0.21 8.57
CA LEU A 52 -2.72 0.70 8.43
C LEU A 52 -2.25 1.41 9.70
N VAL A 53 -3.10 2.26 10.30
CA VAL A 53 -2.82 2.96 11.55
C VAL A 53 -2.56 1.95 12.67
N ALA A 54 -3.43 0.96 12.84
CA ALA A 54 -3.23 -0.09 13.84
C ALA A 54 -1.93 -0.89 13.61
N PHE A 55 -1.59 -1.16 12.35
CA PHE A 55 -0.33 -1.81 11.99
C PHE A 55 0.89 -0.94 12.37
N LEU A 56 0.84 0.36 12.08
CA LEU A 56 1.92 1.31 12.36
C LEU A 56 2.09 1.58 13.86
N GLU A 57 1.04 1.52 14.67
CA GLU A 57 1.15 1.63 16.13
C GLU A 57 1.82 0.40 16.75
N GLY A 58 1.65 -0.77 16.12
CA GLY A 58 2.13 -2.05 16.62
C GLY A 58 3.65 -2.26 16.56
N PRO A 59 4.14 -3.40 17.10
CA PRO A 59 5.57 -3.72 17.20
C PRO A 59 6.25 -3.94 15.84
N ASN A 60 5.48 -4.21 14.79
CA ASN A 60 5.97 -4.33 13.41
C ASN A 60 5.98 -3.00 12.65
N GLY A 61 5.39 -1.95 13.24
CA GLY A 61 5.31 -0.61 12.72
C GLY A 61 6.38 0.29 13.34
N CYS A 62 5.93 1.41 13.89
CA CYS A 62 6.75 2.36 14.63
C CYS A 62 6.96 1.92 16.09
N ASP A 63 6.29 0.87 16.58
CA ASP A 63 6.52 0.30 17.92
C ASP A 63 6.43 1.36 19.03
N PHE A 64 5.28 2.03 19.10
CA PHE A 64 5.05 3.05 20.12
C PHE A 64 4.96 2.40 21.49
N ARG A 65 5.85 2.80 22.39
CA ARG A 65 5.94 2.32 23.76
C ARG A 65 5.88 3.48 24.71
N MET A 66 4.95 3.41 25.65
CA MET A 66 4.83 4.38 26.74
C MET A 66 5.17 3.67 28.04
N SER A 67 6.25 4.08 28.70
CA SER A 67 6.67 3.47 29.97
C SER A 67 5.93 4.06 31.17
N ASP A 68 5.45 5.30 31.04
CA ASP A 68 4.67 6.03 32.03
C ASP A 68 3.57 6.82 31.30
N PRO A 69 2.27 6.60 31.58
CA PRO A 69 1.18 7.29 30.92
C PRO A 69 1.04 8.78 31.32
N ASP A 70 1.60 9.19 32.46
CA ASP A 70 1.53 10.56 32.96
C ASP A 70 2.71 11.43 32.47
N ASP A 71 3.74 10.82 31.89
CA ASP A 71 4.88 11.51 31.28
C ASP A 71 4.91 11.30 29.76
N ILE A 72 4.50 12.32 29.00
CA ILE A 72 4.56 12.29 27.53
C ILE A 72 5.99 12.03 27.02
N LYS A 73 7.01 12.45 27.79
CA LYS A 73 8.41 12.25 27.43
C LYS A 73 8.86 10.81 27.64
N ALA A 74 8.04 9.96 28.25
CA ALA A 74 8.25 8.52 28.33
C ALA A 74 7.82 7.79 27.05
N LEU A 75 7.19 8.48 26.08
CA LEU A 75 6.87 7.92 24.78
C LEU A 75 8.15 7.64 23.98
N ARG A 76 8.28 6.41 23.47
CA ARG A 76 9.35 5.94 22.60
C ARG A 76 8.73 5.33 21.37
N TRP A 77 9.37 5.51 20.22
CA TRP A 77 8.99 4.88 18.96
C TRP A 77 10.21 4.80 18.05
N THR A 78 10.07 4.00 17.00
CA THR A 78 11.05 3.83 15.92
C THR A 78 10.60 4.61 14.71
N CYS A 79 11.44 5.54 14.26
CA CYS A 79 11.23 6.30 13.02
C CYS A 79 12.53 6.29 12.22
N ASP A 80 12.45 5.88 10.96
CA ASP A 80 13.55 5.93 10.00
C ASP A 80 13.42 7.10 9.01
N GLY A 81 12.41 7.96 9.19
CA GLY A 81 12.13 9.10 8.32
C GLY A 81 11.56 8.74 6.95
N THR A 82 11.09 7.50 6.76
CA THR A 82 10.55 7.01 5.49
C THR A 82 9.13 6.47 5.64
N LEU A 83 8.51 6.13 4.50
CA LEU A 83 7.23 5.41 4.41
C LEU A 83 7.42 3.89 4.21
N ALA A 84 8.60 3.34 4.50
CA ALA A 84 8.93 1.96 4.12
C ALA A 84 7.99 0.91 4.73
N LYS A 85 7.42 1.15 5.92
CA LYS A 85 6.46 0.20 6.54
C LYS A 85 5.09 0.38 5.92
N THR A 86 4.68 1.62 5.66
CA THR A 86 3.46 1.95 4.93
C THR A 86 3.46 1.34 3.53
N GLU A 87 4.52 1.52 2.74
CA GLU A 87 4.65 0.95 1.40
C GLU A 87 4.59 -0.58 1.43
N ARG A 88 5.26 -1.21 2.41
CA ARG A 88 5.18 -2.67 2.61
C ARG A 88 3.76 -3.13 2.92
N TRP A 89 3.05 -2.41 3.77
CA TRP A 89 1.67 -2.72 4.12
C TRP A 89 0.75 -2.59 2.90
N LEU A 90 0.87 -1.49 2.14
CA LEU A 90 0.11 -1.26 0.91
C LEU A 90 0.36 -2.37 -0.14
N HIS A 91 1.61 -2.77 -0.32
CA HIS A 91 1.97 -3.90 -1.19
C HIS A 91 1.32 -5.21 -0.75
N ALA A 92 1.33 -5.50 0.55
CA ALA A 92 0.74 -6.72 1.09
C ALA A 92 -0.80 -6.77 0.91
N HIS A 93 -1.45 -5.62 0.77
CA HIS A 93 -2.90 -5.49 0.58
C HIS A 93 -3.30 -5.23 -0.87
N GLY A 94 -2.36 -5.29 -1.83
CA GLY A 94 -2.66 -5.10 -3.25
C GLY A 94 -3.13 -3.69 -3.63
N LEU A 95 -2.73 -2.68 -2.85
CA LEU A 95 -3.09 -1.28 -3.04
C LEU A 95 -2.06 -0.52 -3.88
N ASP A 96 -2.51 0.54 -4.57
CA ASP A 96 -1.61 1.41 -5.36
C ASP A 96 -0.69 2.21 -4.43
N VAL A 97 0.55 1.75 -4.29
CA VAL A 97 1.53 2.36 -3.41
C VAL A 97 1.78 3.81 -3.76
N ARG A 98 1.97 4.14 -5.05
CA ARG A 98 2.33 5.50 -5.48
C ARG A 98 1.20 6.49 -5.20
N ARG A 99 -0.05 6.13 -5.51
CA ARG A 99 -1.19 7.02 -5.26
C ARG A 99 -1.40 7.25 -3.77
N ASN A 100 -1.32 6.19 -2.97
CA ASN A 100 -1.51 6.28 -1.54
C ASN A 100 -0.39 7.07 -0.84
N THR A 101 0.88 6.88 -1.23
CA THR A 101 1.99 7.66 -0.65
C THR A 101 1.89 9.14 -1.01
N ILE A 102 1.55 9.49 -2.25
CA ILE A 102 1.31 10.90 -2.63
C ILE A 102 0.19 11.50 -1.78
N ARG A 103 -0.96 10.81 -1.66
CA ARG A 103 -2.09 11.28 -0.87
C ARG A 103 -1.73 11.45 0.61
N LEU A 104 -0.99 10.51 1.20
CA LEU A 104 -0.50 10.61 2.57
C LEU A 104 0.43 11.82 2.76
N GLN A 105 1.34 12.07 1.81
CA GLN A 105 2.24 13.22 1.84
C GLN A 105 1.48 14.55 1.73
N GLU A 106 0.44 14.64 0.89
CA GLU A 106 -0.43 15.82 0.83
C GLU A 106 -1.14 16.10 2.16
N LEU A 107 -1.39 15.06 2.96
CA LEU A 107 -1.96 15.15 4.30
C LEU A 107 -0.91 15.38 5.40
N GLY A 108 0.37 15.48 5.04
CA GLY A 108 1.50 15.71 5.94
C GLY A 108 2.14 14.44 6.51
N GLY A 109 1.87 13.26 5.94
CA GLY A 109 2.51 11.99 6.28
C GLY A 109 3.75 11.73 5.43
N HIS A 110 4.90 12.31 5.79
CA HIS A 110 6.16 12.09 5.06
C HIS A 110 6.99 10.93 5.64
N CYS A 111 6.75 10.54 6.89
CA CYS A 111 7.20 9.28 7.49
C CYS A 111 6.03 8.42 7.99
N ASP A 112 6.29 7.14 8.25
CA ASP A 112 5.36 6.21 8.91
C ASP A 112 4.77 6.80 10.22
N CYS A 113 5.57 7.54 10.99
CA CYS A 113 5.12 8.24 12.19
C CYS A 113 4.12 9.39 11.93
N GLU A 114 4.35 10.16 10.89
CA GLU A 114 3.52 11.31 10.53
C GLU A 114 2.22 10.87 9.87
N VAL A 115 2.17 9.67 9.30
CA VAL A 115 0.89 9.06 8.87
C VAL A 115 -0.08 9.01 10.06
N LEU A 116 0.40 8.57 11.24
CA LEU A 116 -0.41 8.48 12.46
C LEU A 116 -0.84 9.86 12.98
N TRP A 117 0.10 10.81 13.03
CA TRP A 117 -0.17 12.12 13.66
C TRP A 117 -0.87 13.13 12.76
N ASN A 118 -0.61 13.08 11.46
CA ASN A 118 -1.06 14.11 10.52
C ASN A 118 -2.14 13.59 9.56
N ALA A 119 -1.98 12.38 9.03
CA ALA A 119 -2.85 11.88 7.96
C ALA A 119 -4.08 11.11 8.47
N ALA A 120 -3.96 10.36 9.57
CA ALA A 120 -5.03 9.50 10.11
C ALA A 120 -6.37 10.24 10.28
N GLY A 121 -6.35 11.43 10.88
CA GLY A 121 -7.55 12.25 11.08
C GLY A 121 -8.08 12.98 9.84
N ARG A 122 -7.40 12.92 8.69
CA ARG A 122 -7.63 13.81 7.54
C ARG A 122 -7.80 13.11 6.19
N TRP A 123 -7.82 11.78 6.19
CA TRP A 123 -7.93 10.95 4.99
C TRP A 123 -9.15 11.23 4.11
#